data_AF-A0A7C1F4C4-F1
#
_entry.id   AF-A0A7C1F4C4-F1
#
_cell.length_a   1.000
_cell.length_b   1.000
_cell.length_c   1.000
_cell.angle_alpha   90.00
_cell.angle_beta   90.00
_cell.angle_gamma   90.00
#
_symmetry.space_group_name_H-M   'P 1'
#
loop_
_entity.id
_entity.type
_entity.pdbx_description
1 polymer ?
#
loop_
_entity_poly.entity_id
_entity_poly.type
_entity_poly.pdbx_seq_one_letter_code
_entity_poly.pdbx_strand_id
1 'polypeptide(L)'
;MTLTDIVIQKVIVRLLQGQDYRTEILALINASFLQYVIEFFGKVAEAKLKNQSIDGDWYKREFLLAPGLTTNDIIINAGLNTKTVSNQFKSASRKVVLEVAPEHYDELYKAISTLASQSDEIDLTLTIKFRGVSVDLNITESLIVINTLAVKRAQLRDGAWSSVGKRVEKYLMLTLCHLHKVPDYCYELKGRTTQEREVDFFLVNPATGKRFSCEVKLMGKGNPESADAVIARDSDVFVADTLSMLNKQQLTTRKIQWVELRDRDGYKQFLNVLNALGIPAQPFTGDLDSAIETIFEQVFPHISDETVDIPLDDTNFDPHNE
;
A
#
# COMPACT_ATOMS: atom_id res chain seq x y z
N MET A 1 -7.38 -5.20 -16.68
CA MET A 1 -6.78 -4.22 -15.76
C MET A 1 -7.21 -4.57 -14.33
N THR A 2 -6.31 -4.60 -13.33
CA THR A 2 -6.69 -4.95 -11.95
C THR A 2 -7.43 -3.80 -11.25
N LEU A 3 -8.21 -4.06 -10.20
CA LEU A 3 -8.84 -3.00 -9.38
C LEU A 3 -7.79 -2.00 -8.87
N THR A 4 -6.62 -2.50 -8.51
CA THR A 4 -5.50 -1.69 -8.05
C THR A 4 -4.94 -0.79 -9.16
N ASP A 5 -4.88 -1.26 -10.42
CA ASP A 5 -4.43 -0.43 -11.54
C ASP A 5 -5.36 0.73 -11.80
N ILE A 6 -6.68 0.48 -11.75
CA ILE A 6 -7.70 1.53 -11.87
C ILE A 6 -7.52 2.58 -10.78
N VAL A 7 -7.25 2.15 -9.54
CA VAL A 7 -7.01 3.09 -8.43
C VAL A 7 -5.72 3.89 -8.64
N ILE A 8 -4.63 3.25 -9.09
CA ILE A 8 -3.37 3.96 -9.40
C ILE A 8 -3.59 5.00 -10.50
N GLN A 9 -4.29 4.64 -11.58
CA GLN A 9 -4.64 5.56 -12.65
C GLN A 9 -5.42 6.77 -12.11
N LYS A 10 -6.45 6.52 -11.29
CA LYS A 10 -7.22 7.61 -10.65
C LYS A 10 -6.37 8.49 -9.73
N VAL A 11 -5.43 7.90 -8.99
CA VAL A 11 -4.49 8.65 -8.15
C VAL A 11 -3.61 9.55 -9.02
N ILE A 12 -3.05 9.03 -10.12
CA ILE A 12 -2.21 9.81 -11.05
C ILE A 12 -3.02 10.92 -11.71
N VAL A 13 -4.24 10.65 -12.19
CA VAL A 13 -5.14 11.66 -12.75
C VAL A 13 -5.36 12.80 -11.75
N ARG A 14 -5.74 12.47 -10.52
CA ARG A 14 -5.94 13.49 -9.48
C ARG A 14 -4.67 14.28 -9.18
N LEU A 15 -3.51 13.64 -9.11
CA LEU A 15 -2.23 14.32 -8.91
C LEU A 15 -1.93 15.31 -10.04
N LEU A 16 -2.07 14.90 -11.30
CA LEU A 16 -1.79 15.74 -12.47
C LEU A 16 -2.80 16.89 -12.63
N GLN A 17 -4.05 16.68 -12.18
CA GLN A 17 -5.08 17.71 -12.12
C GLN A 17 -4.98 18.63 -10.89
N GLY A 18 -3.98 18.43 -10.03
CA GLY A 18 -3.77 19.23 -8.82
C GLY A 18 -4.78 18.97 -7.70
N GLN A 19 -5.37 17.78 -7.65
CA GLN A 19 -6.42 17.37 -6.71
C GLN A 19 -5.91 16.42 -5.62
N ASP A 20 -6.67 16.28 -4.53
CA ASP A 20 -6.37 15.29 -3.49
C ASP A 20 -6.80 13.88 -3.93
N TYR A 21 -5.85 12.93 -3.92
CA TYR A 21 -6.04 11.52 -4.29
C TYR A 21 -6.41 10.60 -3.13
N ARG A 22 -6.36 11.07 -1.87
CA ARG A 22 -6.57 10.23 -0.68
C ARG A 22 -7.91 9.52 -0.67
N THR A 23 -8.94 10.14 -1.26
CA THR A 23 -10.27 9.54 -1.37
C THR A 23 -10.25 8.26 -2.19
N GLU A 24 -9.39 8.15 -3.20
CA GLU A 24 -9.26 6.93 -4.03
C GLU A 24 -8.61 5.79 -3.24
N ILE A 25 -7.57 6.11 -2.46
CA ILE A 25 -6.91 5.12 -1.60
C ILE A 25 -7.87 4.65 -0.50
N LEU A 26 -8.61 5.57 0.13
CA LEU A 26 -9.62 5.22 1.13
C LEU A 26 -10.73 4.35 0.54
N ALA A 27 -11.17 4.63 -0.69
CA ALA A 27 -12.16 3.79 -1.38
C ALA A 27 -11.63 2.37 -1.61
N LEU A 28 -10.38 2.21 -2.03
CA LEU A 28 -9.74 0.90 -2.19
C LEU A 28 -9.68 0.13 -0.85
N ILE A 29 -9.19 0.77 0.22
CA ILE A 29 -9.12 0.15 1.55
C ILE A 29 -10.52 -0.27 2.02
N ASN A 30 -11.55 0.55 1.79
CA ASN A 30 -12.93 0.22 2.12
C ASN A 30 -13.45 -0.99 1.35
N ALA A 31 -13.27 -1.01 0.03
CA ALA A 31 -13.71 -2.12 -0.81
C ALA A 31 -13.00 -3.43 -0.42
N SER A 32 -11.68 -3.42 -0.30
CA SER A 32 -10.90 -4.60 0.07
C SER A 32 -11.24 -5.10 1.47
N PHE A 33 -11.49 -4.19 2.43
CA PHE A 33 -11.90 -4.58 3.77
C PHE A 33 -13.30 -5.22 3.79
N LEU A 34 -14.28 -4.61 3.12
CA LEU A 34 -15.65 -5.14 3.08
C LEU A 34 -15.72 -6.48 2.34
N GLN A 35 -14.94 -6.66 1.27
CA GLN A 35 -14.80 -7.94 0.59
C GLN A 35 -14.25 -9.01 1.55
N TYR A 36 -13.16 -8.70 2.25
CA TYR A 36 -12.60 -9.59 3.27
C TYR A 36 -13.63 -9.91 4.37
N VAL A 37 -14.39 -8.93 4.85
CA VAL A 37 -15.43 -9.14 5.88
C VAL A 37 -16.44 -10.19 5.42
N ILE A 38 -16.92 -10.09 4.18
CA ILE A 38 -17.88 -11.05 3.61
C ILE A 38 -17.27 -12.46 3.54
N GLU A 39 -16.06 -12.57 3.02
CA GLU A 39 -15.35 -13.86 2.91
C GLU A 39 -15.04 -14.49 4.28
N PHE A 40 -14.59 -13.66 5.23
CA PHE A 40 -14.26 -14.08 6.58
C PHE A 40 -15.50 -14.59 7.32
N PHE A 41 -16.61 -13.86 7.28
CA PHE A 41 -17.87 -14.34 7.86
C PHE A 41 -18.37 -15.63 7.17
N GLY A 42 -18.15 -15.78 5.86
CA GLY A 42 -18.39 -17.03 5.15
C GLY A 42 -17.60 -18.20 5.76
N LYS A 43 -16.29 -18.01 5.99
CA LYS A 43 -15.42 -19.01 6.63
C LYS A 43 -15.87 -19.32 8.06
N VAL A 44 -16.22 -18.31 8.85
CA VAL A 44 -16.73 -18.48 10.23
C VAL A 44 -18.04 -19.29 10.21
N ALA A 45 -18.98 -18.94 9.34
CA ALA A 45 -20.24 -19.67 9.22
C ALA A 45 -20.03 -21.13 8.78
N GLU A 46 -19.17 -21.37 7.78
CA GLU A 46 -18.85 -22.74 7.36
C GLU A 46 -18.20 -23.56 8.47
N ALA A 47 -17.25 -22.98 9.21
CA ALA A 47 -16.61 -23.64 10.34
C ALA A 47 -17.61 -23.96 11.46
N LYS A 48 -18.51 -23.02 11.77
CA LYS A 48 -19.61 -23.20 12.72
C LYS A 48 -20.59 -24.30 12.28
N LEU A 49 -20.88 -24.43 10.98
CA LEU A 49 -21.75 -25.48 10.45
C LEU A 49 -21.09 -26.87 10.47
N LYS A 50 -19.74 -26.93 10.40
CA LYS A 50 -18.97 -28.18 10.42
C LYS A 50 -18.70 -28.71 11.84
N ASN A 51 -18.69 -27.86 12.87
CA ASN A 51 -18.36 -28.23 14.25
C ASN A 51 -19.56 -28.15 15.21
N GLN A 52 -19.67 -29.12 16.13
CA GLN A 52 -20.76 -29.22 17.12
C GLN A 52 -20.52 -28.41 18.42
N SER A 53 -19.36 -27.77 18.62
CA SER A 53 -19.15 -26.75 19.66
C SER A 53 -17.97 -25.85 19.30
N ILE A 54 -18.08 -24.57 19.62
CA ILE A 54 -17.19 -23.51 19.16
C ILE A 54 -16.63 -22.83 20.41
N ASP A 55 -15.44 -23.28 20.83
CA ASP A 55 -14.68 -22.83 22.00
C ASP A 55 -13.43 -22.02 21.60
N GLY A 56 -12.43 -21.84 22.46
CA GLY A 56 -11.15 -21.25 22.02
C GLY A 56 -10.40 -22.13 21.01
N ASP A 57 -10.62 -23.44 21.06
CA ASP A 57 -9.80 -24.44 20.38
C ASP A 57 -10.19 -24.61 18.91
N TRP A 58 -11.47 -24.50 18.54
CA TRP A 58 -11.84 -24.55 17.10
C TRP A 58 -11.25 -23.38 16.32
N TYR A 59 -11.28 -22.15 16.85
CA TYR A 59 -10.82 -20.98 16.12
C TYR A 59 -9.32 -21.10 15.86
N LYS A 60 -8.57 -21.53 16.88
CA LYS A 60 -7.14 -21.85 16.76
C LYS A 60 -6.89 -22.93 15.70
N ARG A 61 -7.67 -24.03 15.70
CA ARG A 61 -7.55 -25.08 14.68
C ARG A 61 -7.82 -24.58 13.26
N GLU A 62 -8.91 -23.84 13.04
CA GLU A 62 -9.37 -23.41 11.72
C GLU A 62 -8.58 -22.22 11.16
N PHE A 63 -8.20 -21.27 12.01
CA PHE A 63 -7.68 -19.96 11.58
C PHE A 63 -6.21 -19.72 11.91
N LEU A 64 -5.57 -20.58 12.72
CA LEU A 64 -4.14 -20.48 13.06
C LEU A 64 -3.33 -21.73 12.69
N LEU A 65 -3.91 -22.92 12.82
CA LEU A 65 -3.20 -24.19 12.66
C LEU A 65 -3.57 -24.95 11.37
N ALA A 66 -4.63 -24.52 10.67
CA ALA A 66 -5.09 -25.22 9.47
C ALA A 66 -3.99 -25.24 8.38
N PRO A 67 -3.80 -26.39 7.71
CA PRO A 67 -2.90 -26.47 6.57
C PRO A 67 -3.31 -25.49 5.46
N GLY A 68 -2.33 -24.85 4.81
CA GLY A 68 -2.58 -23.93 3.70
C GLY A 68 -2.86 -22.49 4.08
N LEU A 69 -2.96 -22.15 5.38
CA LEU A 69 -3.05 -20.76 5.82
C LEU A 69 -1.79 -19.98 5.45
N THR A 70 -1.97 -18.78 4.91
CA THR A 70 -0.85 -17.85 4.66
C THR A 70 -0.31 -17.31 5.99
N THR A 71 0.95 -16.87 5.98
CA THR A 71 1.56 -16.26 7.17
C THR A 71 0.76 -15.05 7.66
N ASN A 72 0.23 -14.23 6.75
CA ASN A 72 -0.57 -13.07 7.10
C ASN A 72 -1.93 -13.44 7.68
N ASP A 73 -2.60 -14.48 7.15
CA ASP A 73 -3.85 -14.95 7.74
C ASP A 73 -3.63 -15.37 9.20
N ILE A 74 -2.55 -16.10 9.49
CA ILE A 74 -2.23 -16.54 10.85
C ILE A 74 -2.00 -15.33 11.77
N ILE A 75 -1.22 -14.34 11.33
CA ILE A 75 -0.96 -13.10 12.08
C ILE A 75 -2.26 -12.35 12.38
N ILE A 76 -3.06 -12.07 11.35
CA ILE A 76 -4.30 -11.30 11.46
C ILE A 76 -5.31 -12.03 12.38
N ASN A 77 -5.47 -13.34 12.19
CA ASN A 77 -6.41 -14.12 12.97
C ASN A 77 -5.98 -14.27 14.43
N ALA A 78 -4.69 -14.14 14.75
CA ALA A 78 -4.18 -14.12 16.12
C ALA A 78 -4.31 -12.74 16.79
N GLY A 79 -4.94 -11.77 16.13
CA GLY A 79 -5.08 -10.41 16.62
C GLY A 79 -3.79 -9.59 16.52
N LEU A 80 -2.85 -10.00 15.67
CA LEU A 80 -1.55 -9.35 15.48
C LEU A 80 -1.48 -8.59 14.16
N ASN A 81 -0.61 -7.57 14.12
CA ASN A 81 -0.24 -6.87 12.90
C ASN A 81 1.16 -7.31 12.46
N THR A 82 1.37 -7.54 11.16
CA THR A 82 2.67 -8.01 10.62
C THR A 82 3.85 -7.13 11.02
N LYS A 83 3.66 -5.80 11.08
CA LYS A 83 4.70 -4.86 11.50
C LYS A 83 5.03 -5.00 12.98
N THR A 84 4.05 -5.27 13.83
CA THR A 84 4.27 -5.54 15.25
C THR A 84 5.13 -6.79 15.44
N VAL A 85 4.78 -7.88 14.76
CA VAL A 85 5.57 -9.14 14.81
C VAL A 85 6.99 -8.89 14.30
N SER A 86 7.13 -8.23 13.15
CA SER A 86 8.44 -7.92 12.58
C SER A 86 9.29 -7.05 13.50
N ASN A 87 8.73 -6.03 14.15
CA ASN A 87 9.47 -5.15 15.05
C ASN A 87 9.88 -5.85 16.35
N GLN A 88 8.98 -6.65 16.93
CA GLN A 88 9.22 -7.31 18.21
C GLN A 88 10.19 -8.48 18.09
N PHE A 89 10.04 -9.30 17.04
CA PHE A 89 10.81 -10.53 16.84
C PHE A 89 11.90 -10.40 15.77
N LYS A 90 12.08 -9.20 15.21
CA LYS A 90 13.02 -8.88 14.11
C LYS A 90 12.79 -9.72 12.84
N SER A 91 11.65 -10.41 12.75
CA SER A 91 11.28 -11.28 11.64
C SER A 91 9.76 -11.50 11.66
N ALA A 92 9.18 -11.62 10.48
CA ALA A 92 7.80 -12.11 10.29
C ALA A 92 7.79 -13.39 9.44
N SER A 93 8.88 -14.17 9.51
CA SER A 93 8.97 -15.45 8.81
C SER A 93 7.89 -16.42 9.28
N ARG A 94 7.48 -17.34 8.40
CA ARG A 94 6.46 -18.35 8.74
C ARG A 94 6.81 -19.13 10.01
N LYS A 95 8.09 -19.48 10.20
CA LYS A 95 8.56 -20.20 11.39
C LYS A 95 8.29 -19.41 12.67
N VAL A 96 8.70 -18.15 12.71
CA VAL A 96 8.48 -17.26 13.87
C VAL A 96 7.00 -17.06 14.13
N VAL A 97 6.20 -16.88 13.07
CA VAL A 97 4.76 -16.67 13.18
C VAL A 97 4.04 -17.90 13.75
N LEU A 98 4.41 -19.11 13.33
CA LEU A 98 3.83 -20.35 13.83
C LEU A 98 4.14 -20.59 15.32
N GLU A 99 5.21 -19.99 15.85
CA GLU A 99 5.58 -20.05 17.27
C GLU A 99 4.81 -18.99 18.07
N VAL A 100 4.82 -17.73 17.61
CA VAL A 100 4.29 -16.58 18.37
C VAL A 100 2.77 -16.46 18.30
N ALA A 101 2.16 -16.69 17.14
CA ALA A 101 0.75 -16.41 16.94
C ALA A 101 -0.18 -17.25 17.84
N PRO A 102 0.07 -18.56 18.05
CA PRO A 102 -0.72 -19.36 18.98
C PRO A 102 -0.67 -18.86 20.44
N GLU A 103 0.50 -18.45 20.92
CA GLU A 103 0.69 -17.96 22.30
C GLU A 103 -0.03 -16.62 22.51
N HIS A 104 0.14 -15.68 21.58
CA HIS A 104 -0.54 -14.39 21.63
C HIS A 104 -2.06 -14.54 21.56
N TYR A 105 -2.56 -15.45 20.72
CA TYR A 105 -3.98 -15.75 20.66
C TYR A 105 -4.52 -16.26 22.01
N ASP A 106 -3.78 -17.11 22.72
CA ASP A 106 -4.22 -17.63 24.03
C ASP A 106 -4.34 -16.50 25.07
N GLU A 107 -3.42 -15.53 25.05
CA GLU A 107 -3.50 -14.33 25.89
C GLU A 107 -4.70 -13.45 25.54
N LEU A 108 -4.93 -13.21 24.25
CA LEU A 108 -6.08 -12.46 23.75
C LEU A 108 -7.40 -13.14 24.12
N TYR A 109 -7.50 -14.45 23.92
CA TYR A 109 -8.68 -15.24 24.27
C TYR A 109 -8.98 -15.16 25.77
N LYS A 110 -7.95 -15.23 26.62
CA LYS A 110 -8.09 -15.09 28.08
C LYS A 110 -8.58 -13.70 28.48
N ALA A 111 -8.07 -12.64 27.85
CA ALA A 111 -8.53 -11.27 28.08
C ALA A 111 -9.99 -11.10 27.69
N ILE A 112 -10.38 -11.58 26.50
CA ILE A 112 -11.76 -11.53 26.01
C ILE A 112 -12.69 -12.32 26.92
N SER A 113 -12.32 -13.54 27.31
CA SER A 113 -13.13 -14.40 28.17
C SER A 113 -13.36 -13.76 29.54
N THR A 114 -12.33 -13.11 30.10
CA THR A 114 -12.43 -12.39 31.39
C THR A 114 -13.39 -11.20 31.28
N LEU A 115 -13.33 -10.43 30.20
CA LEU A 115 -14.23 -9.30 29.96
C LEU A 115 -15.68 -9.76 29.73
N ALA A 116 -15.87 -10.84 28.97
CA ALA A 116 -17.18 -11.42 28.73
C ALA A 116 -17.81 -11.93 30.03
N SER A 117 -17.04 -12.56 30.92
CA SER A 117 -17.55 -13.06 32.21
C SER A 117 -17.83 -11.98 33.26
N GLN A 118 -17.32 -10.76 33.05
CA GLN A 118 -17.56 -9.62 33.95
C GLN A 118 -18.72 -8.73 33.48
N SER A 119 -19.21 -8.95 32.27
CA SER A 119 -20.23 -8.12 31.63
C SER A 119 -21.61 -8.77 31.74
N ASP A 120 -22.11 -8.95 32.96
CA ASP A 120 -23.41 -9.60 33.21
C ASP A 120 -24.62 -8.79 32.69
N GLU A 121 -24.41 -7.52 32.35
CA GLU A 121 -25.47 -6.61 31.89
C GLU A 121 -25.65 -6.58 30.36
N ILE A 122 -24.66 -7.05 29.58
CA ILE A 122 -24.67 -6.92 28.12
C ILE A 122 -24.64 -8.30 27.46
N ASP A 123 -25.76 -8.66 26.83
CA ASP A 123 -25.82 -9.81 25.93
C ASP A 123 -25.47 -9.36 24.49
N LEU A 124 -24.30 -9.81 24.00
CA LEU A 124 -23.84 -9.57 22.64
C LEU A 124 -23.94 -10.86 21.83
N THR A 125 -24.84 -10.88 20.84
CA THR A 125 -24.98 -11.96 19.88
C THR A 125 -24.78 -11.45 18.46
N LEU A 126 -23.91 -12.12 17.69
CA LEU A 126 -23.72 -11.84 16.27
C LEU A 126 -24.28 -13.01 15.44
N THR A 127 -25.36 -12.76 14.71
CA THR A 127 -26.00 -13.76 13.85
C THR A 127 -25.50 -13.64 12.41
N ILE A 128 -24.98 -14.73 11.85
CA ILE A 128 -24.57 -14.84 10.44
C ILE A 128 -25.58 -15.70 9.70
N LYS A 129 -26.21 -15.14 8.66
CA LYS A 129 -27.08 -15.91 7.76
C LYS A 129 -26.30 -16.34 6.53
N PHE A 130 -26.07 -17.64 6.40
CA PHE A 130 -25.31 -18.23 5.30
C PHE A 130 -26.12 -19.33 4.62
N ARG A 131 -26.42 -19.17 3.32
CA ARG A 131 -27.20 -20.12 2.50
C ARG A 131 -28.52 -20.55 3.15
N GLY A 132 -29.23 -19.62 3.79
CA GLY A 132 -30.52 -19.86 4.45
C GLY A 132 -30.42 -20.43 5.87
N VAL A 133 -29.21 -20.76 6.35
CA VAL A 133 -28.97 -21.20 7.74
C VAL A 133 -28.46 -20.02 8.55
N SER A 134 -28.94 -19.88 9.79
CA SER A 134 -28.44 -18.87 10.73
C SER A 134 -27.50 -19.52 11.72
N VAL A 135 -26.39 -18.86 12.01
CA VAL A 135 -25.39 -19.27 12.98
C VAL A 135 -25.20 -18.10 13.94
N ASP A 136 -25.30 -18.37 15.24
CA ASP A 136 -25.08 -17.38 16.27
C ASP A 136 -23.68 -17.52 16.87
N LEU A 137 -23.04 -16.37 17.06
CA LEU A 137 -21.82 -16.24 17.85
C LEU A 137 -22.16 -15.76 19.26
N ASN A 138 -21.59 -16.41 20.27
CA ASN A 138 -21.65 -15.92 21.65
C ASN A 138 -20.76 -14.68 21.83
N ILE A 139 -20.76 -14.09 23.04
CA ILE A 139 -20.01 -12.86 23.34
C ILE A 139 -18.50 -13.03 23.03
N THR A 140 -17.89 -14.10 23.53
CA THR A 140 -16.45 -14.38 23.34
C THR A 140 -16.10 -14.52 21.86
N GLU A 141 -16.87 -15.31 21.11
CA GLU A 141 -16.68 -15.53 19.68
C GLU A 141 -16.89 -14.24 18.88
N SER A 142 -17.90 -13.45 19.24
CA SER A 142 -18.19 -12.17 18.60
C SER A 142 -17.03 -11.20 18.78
N LEU A 143 -16.47 -11.12 20.00
CA LEU A 143 -15.35 -10.24 20.31
C LEU A 143 -14.05 -10.68 19.59
N ILE A 144 -13.80 -11.99 19.46
CA ILE A 144 -12.66 -12.50 18.67
C ILE A 144 -12.81 -12.07 17.20
N VAL A 145 -13.98 -12.30 16.60
CA VAL A 145 -14.25 -11.90 15.21
C VAL A 145 -14.10 -10.39 15.03
N ILE A 146 -14.64 -9.57 15.93
CA ILE A 146 -14.50 -8.11 15.89
C ILE A 146 -13.03 -7.70 15.96
N ASN A 147 -12.24 -8.32 16.84
CA ASN A 147 -10.81 -8.02 16.95
C ASN A 147 -10.07 -8.35 15.65
N THR A 148 -10.30 -9.53 15.06
CA THR A 148 -9.71 -9.94 13.79
C THR A 148 -10.05 -8.96 12.66
N LEU A 149 -11.32 -8.53 12.57
CA LEU A 149 -11.75 -7.52 11.59
C LEU A 149 -11.05 -6.18 11.82
N ALA A 150 -10.93 -5.73 13.07
CA ALA A 150 -10.24 -4.49 13.42
C ALA A 150 -8.75 -4.54 13.03
N VAL A 151 -8.09 -5.66 13.30
CA VAL A 151 -6.68 -5.90 12.95
C VAL A 151 -6.49 -5.96 11.44
N LYS A 152 -7.35 -6.67 10.70
CA LYS A 152 -7.31 -6.67 9.24
C LYS A 152 -7.47 -5.26 8.68
N ARG A 153 -8.40 -4.47 9.22
CA ARG A 153 -8.61 -3.08 8.79
C ARG A 153 -7.37 -2.22 9.02
N ALA A 154 -6.72 -2.37 10.17
CA ALA A 154 -5.48 -1.67 10.47
C ALA A 154 -4.36 -2.06 9.50
N GLN A 155 -4.18 -3.36 9.25
CA GLN A 155 -3.16 -3.86 8.32
C GLN A 155 -3.40 -3.39 6.88
N LEU A 156 -4.64 -3.46 6.38
CA LEU A 156 -5.00 -2.95 5.05
C LEU A 156 -4.71 -1.46 4.92
N ARG A 157 -5.02 -0.68 5.97
CA ARG A 157 -4.73 0.76 5.96
C ARG A 157 -3.23 1.00 5.82
N ASP A 158 -2.41 0.35 6.63
CA ASP A 158 -0.96 0.55 6.63
C ASP A 158 -0.31 0.06 5.33
N GLY A 159 -0.73 -1.10 4.82
CA GLY A 159 -0.22 -1.69 3.58
C GLY A 159 -0.64 -0.95 2.31
N ALA A 160 -1.87 -0.43 2.25
CA ALA A 160 -2.38 0.24 1.05
C ALA A 160 -1.64 1.55 0.75
N TRP A 161 -1.30 2.37 1.75
CA TRP A 161 -0.55 3.60 1.50
C TRP A 161 0.86 3.33 0.96
N SER A 162 1.55 2.30 1.48
CA SER A 162 2.87 1.89 1.01
C SER A 162 2.82 1.32 -0.41
N SER A 163 1.96 0.32 -0.62
CA SER A 163 1.86 -0.41 -1.89
C SER A 163 1.34 0.48 -3.03
N VAL A 164 0.29 1.27 -2.80
CA VAL A 164 -0.21 2.22 -3.80
C VAL A 164 0.85 3.29 -4.06
N GLY A 165 1.50 3.81 -3.01
CA GLY A 165 2.60 4.76 -3.14
C GLY A 165 3.65 4.26 -4.11
N LYS A 166 4.29 3.12 -3.82
CA LYS A 166 5.37 2.54 -4.65
C LYS A 166 4.96 2.32 -6.11
N ARG A 167 3.72 1.89 -6.36
CA ARG A 167 3.23 1.71 -7.73
C ARG A 167 2.97 3.06 -8.43
N VAL A 168 2.40 4.03 -7.72
CA VAL A 168 2.19 5.39 -8.24
C VAL A 168 3.52 6.03 -8.61
N GLU A 169 4.57 5.90 -7.80
CA GLU A 169 5.90 6.48 -8.09
C GLU A 169 6.39 6.12 -9.50
N LYS A 170 6.37 4.81 -9.83
CA LYS A 170 6.78 4.32 -11.15
C LYS A 170 5.92 4.89 -12.29
N TYR A 171 4.60 4.71 -12.21
CA TYR A 171 3.71 5.06 -13.32
C TYR A 171 3.54 6.57 -13.48
N LEU A 172 3.66 7.34 -12.40
CA LEU A 172 3.64 8.80 -12.44
C LEU A 172 4.85 9.34 -13.21
N MET A 173 6.06 8.84 -12.92
CA MET A 173 7.27 9.26 -13.63
C MET A 173 7.20 8.92 -15.12
N LEU A 174 6.74 7.73 -15.47
CA LEU A 174 6.50 7.36 -16.87
C LEU A 174 5.48 8.30 -17.51
N THR A 175 4.36 8.57 -16.85
CA THR A 175 3.32 9.46 -17.37
C THR A 175 3.86 10.87 -17.63
N LEU A 176 4.65 11.43 -16.70
CA LEU A 176 5.30 12.72 -16.87
C LEU A 176 6.30 12.73 -18.04
N CYS A 177 7.07 11.65 -18.24
CA CYS A 177 7.98 11.51 -19.38
C CYS A 177 7.21 11.48 -20.71
N HIS A 178 6.14 10.69 -20.80
CA HIS A 178 5.30 10.61 -22.00
C HIS A 178 4.58 11.93 -22.30
N LEU A 179 4.04 12.62 -21.30
CA LEU A 179 3.41 13.94 -21.46
C LEU A 179 4.36 14.95 -22.12
N HIS A 180 5.64 14.89 -21.75
CA HIS A 180 6.69 15.76 -22.28
C HIS A 180 7.48 15.15 -23.44
N LYS A 181 7.04 14.00 -23.99
CA LYS A 181 7.68 13.29 -25.10
C LYS A 181 9.19 13.09 -24.88
N VAL A 182 9.56 12.74 -23.66
CA VAL A 182 10.94 12.37 -23.31
C VAL A 182 11.26 11.05 -24.02
N PRO A 183 12.35 10.97 -24.81
CA PRO A 183 12.72 9.72 -25.47
C PRO A 183 13.07 8.62 -24.46
N ASP A 184 12.73 7.37 -24.78
CA ASP A 184 12.92 6.21 -23.89
C ASP A 184 14.37 6.02 -23.41
N TYR A 185 15.36 6.35 -24.25
CA TYR A 185 16.78 6.26 -23.88
C TYR A 185 17.22 7.33 -22.86
N CYS A 186 16.34 8.27 -22.50
CA CYS A 186 16.58 9.31 -21.50
C CYS A 186 16.04 8.93 -20.11
N TYR A 187 15.55 7.70 -19.90
CA TYR A 187 15.20 7.22 -18.57
C TYR A 187 15.40 5.72 -18.40
N GLU A 188 15.60 5.29 -17.16
CA GLU A 188 15.81 3.89 -16.80
C GLU A 188 14.95 3.54 -15.58
N LEU A 189 14.29 2.39 -15.65
CA LEU A 189 13.53 1.82 -14.55
C LEU A 189 14.44 0.92 -13.72
N LYS A 190 14.54 1.22 -12.42
CA LYS A 190 15.40 0.55 -11.44
C LYS A 190 16.91 0.65 -11.71
N GLY A 191 17.66 1.00 -10.68
CA GLY A 191 19.12 0.92 -10.68
C GLY A 191 19.69 1.17 -9.29
N ARG A 192 21.01 1.10 -9.18
CA ARG A 192 21.72 1.48 -7.96
C ARG A 192 22.43 2.83 -8.13
N THR A 193 22.39 3.65 -7.09
CA THR A 193 23.26 4.84 -6.98
C THR A 193 24.72 4.41 -6.79
N THR A 194 25.64 5.37 -6.84
CA THR A 194 27.05 5.19 -6.44
C THR A 194 27.20 4.72 -4.98
N GLN A 195 26.17 4.89 -4.14
CA GLN A 195 26.11 4.40 -2.76
C GLN A 195 25.35 3.07 -2.63
N GLU A 196 25.18 2.33 -3.74
CA GLU A 196 24.48 1.04 -3.83
C GLU A 196 22.99 1.04 -3.42
N ARG A 197 22.38 2.20 -3.22
CA ARG A 197 20.95 2.31 -2.89
C ARG A 197 20.11 2.06 -4.13
N GLU A 198 19.08 1.22 -3.99
CA GLU A 198 18.06 1.01 -5.02
C GLU A 198 17.28 2.31 -5.22
N VAL A 199 17.22 2.75 -6.48
CA VAL A 199 16.43 3.89 -6.93
C VAL A 199 15.51 3.39 -8.02
N ASP A 200 14.22 3.67 -7.86
CA ASP A 200 13.18 3.15 -8.73
C ASP A 200 13.18 3.80 -10.12
N PHE A 201 13.73 5.01 -10.25
CA PHE A 201 13.72 5.77 -11.51
C PHE A 201 14.95 6.66 -11.70
N PHE A 202 15.58 6.58 -12.88
CA PHE A 202 16.63 7.51 -13.29
C PHE A 202 16.22 8.28 -14.54
N LEU A 203 16.59 9.55 -14.59
CA LEU A 203 16.65 10.34 -15.81
C LEU A 203 18.10 10.34 -16.33
N VAL A 204 18.29 10.30 -17.64
CA VAL A 204 19.61 10.18 -18.28
C VAL A 204 19.78 11.32 -19.28
N ASN A 205 20.84 12.11 -19.11
CA ASN A 205 21.22 13.10 -20.11
C ASN A 205 21.97 12.40 -21.26
N PRO A 206 21.43 12.40 -22.49
CA PRO A 206 22.00 11.61 -23.58
C PRO A 206 23.32 12.18 -24.13
N ALA A 207 23.58 13.47 -23.92
CA ALA A 207 24.82 14.10 -24.38
C ALA A 207 26.01 13.79 -23.47
N THR A 208 25.77 13.59 -22.18
CA THR A 208 26.82 13.37 -21.17
C THR A 208 26.83 11.96 -20.60
N GLY A 209 25.75 11.19 -20.77
CA GLY A 209 25.54 9.91 -20.09
C GLY A 209 25.28 10.04 -18.59
N LYS A 210 25.16 11.25 -18.04
CA LYS A 210 24.93 11.46 -16.61
C LYS A 210 23.54 10.96 -16.22
N ARG A 211 23.47 10.13 -15.18
CA ARG A 211 22.24 9.64 -14.56
C ARG A 211 21.85 10.56 -13.40
N PHE A 212 20.55 10.85 -13.29
CA PHE A 212 19.95 11.67 -12.26
C PHE A 212 18.91 10.84 -11.52
N SER A 213 19.13 10.63 -10.24
CA SER A 213 18.24 9.87 -9.38
C SER A 213 16.96 10.66 -9.11
N CYS A 214 15.81 10.00 -9.31
CA CYS A 214 14.50 10.59 -9.08
C CYS A 214 13.84 9.96 -7.85
N GLU A 215 13.33 10.78 -6.96
CA GLU A 215 12.50 10.35 -5.84
C GLU A 215 11.11 10.96 -5.96
N VAL A 216 10.08 10.13 -5.75
CA VAL A 216 8.69 10.56 -5.74
C VAL A 216 8.14 10.37 -4.32
N LYS A 217 7.39 11.34 -3.80
CA LYS A 217 6.70 11.20 -2.50
C LYS A 217 5.29 11.75 -2.52
N LEU A 218 4.38 10.94 -2.00
CA LEU A 218 2.99 11.30 -1.73
C LEU A 218 2.90 11.79 -0.27
N MET A 219 3.02 13.10 -0.07
CA MET A 219 3.25 13.77 1.21
C MET A 219 1.95 13.95 2.02
N GLY A 220 2.00 13.65 3.32
CA GLY A 220 0.95 13.96 4.29
C GLY A 220 1.07 15.37 4.88
N LYS A 221 -0.06 15.95 5.34
CA LYS A 221 -0.08 17.26 6.04
C LYS A 221 0.87 17.33 7.24
N GLY A 222 1.25 16.20 7.83
CA GLY A 222 2.13 16.11 8.99
C GLY A 222 3.56 15.63 8.71
N ASN A 223 4.02 15.58 7.45
CA ASN A 223 5.32 14.97 7.14
C ASN A 223 6.28 15.89 6.36
N PRO A 224 6.60 17.11 6.86
CA PRO A 224 7.62 17.96 6.24
C PRO A 224 9.01 17.31 6.25
N GLU A 225 9.25 16.37 7.17
CA GLU A 225 10.49 15.58 7.33
C GLU A 225 10.72 14.57 6.20
N SER A 226 9.71 14.20 5.42
CA SER A 226 9.93 13.32 4.25
C SER A 226 10.78 13.97 3.16
N ALA A 227 10.85 15.30 3.11
CA ALA A 227 11.84 15.98 2.30
C ALA A 227 13.27 15.80 2.84
N ASP A 228 13.45 15.61 4.15
CA ASP A 228 14.76 15.34 4.75
C ASP A 228 15.31 13.98 4.31
N ALA A 229 14.44 13.01 3.97
CA ALA A 229 14.84 11.74 3.38
C ALA A 229 15.48 11.93 1.99
N VAL A 230 14.89 12.78 1.14
CA VAL A 230 15.43 13.13 -0.20
C VAL A 230 16.79 13.80 -0.07
N ILE A 231 16.88 14.71 0.89
CA ILE A 231 18.10 15.42 1.27
C ILE A 231 19.19 14.47 1.75
N ALA A 232 18.85 13.48 2.57
CA ALA A 232 19.78 12.47 3.09
C ALA A 232 20.13 11.39 2.04
N ARG A 233 19.35 11.31 0.97
CA ARG A 233 19.53 10.38 -0.15
C ARG A 233 20.28 10.98 -1.34
N ASP A 234 20.55 12.28 -1.29
CA ASP A 234 21.26 13.05 -2.33
C ASP A 234 20.61 12.87 -3.72
N SER A 235 19.27 12.85 -3.74
CA SER A 235 18.53 12.71 -5.00
C SER A 235 18.61 13.98 -5.84
N ASP A 236 18.76 13.81 -7.15
CA ASP A 236 18.89 14.93 -8.09
C ASP A 236 17.54 15.60 -8.39
N VAL A 237 16.47 14.80 -8.43
CA VAL A 237 15.11 15.22 -8.78
C VAL A 237 14.12 14.74 -7.72
N PHE A 238 13.26 15.64 -7.27
CA PHE A 238 12.21 15.34 -6.32
C PHE A 238 10.81 15.72 -6.83
N VAL A 239 9.92 14.74 -6.94
CA VAL A 239 8.52 14.96 -7.34
C VAL A 239 7.61 14.69 -6.15
N ALA A 240 6.81 15.68 -5.76
CA ALA A 240 5.88 15.53 -4.65
C ALA A 240 4.47 15.99 -5.01
N ASP A 241 3.47 15.44 -4.31
CA ASP A 241 2.10 15.98 -4.39
C ASP A 241 2.05 17.40 -3.80
N THR A 242 2.67 17.67 -2.65
CA THR A 242 2.69 19.01 -2.02
C THR A 242 4.02 19.29 -1.36
N LEU A 243 4.49 20.53 -1.45
CA LEU A 243 5.73 21.01 -0.85
C LEU A 243 5.47 22.26 0.01
N SER A 244 5.95 22.24 1.25
CA SER A 244 5.96 23.45 2.08
C SER A 244 6.95 24.48 1.52
N MET A 245 6.77 25.75 1.87
CA MET A 245 7.72 26.81 1.51
C MET A 245 9.14 26.51 1.99
N LEU A 246 9.29 25.92 3.17
CA LEU A 246 10.58 25.51 3.71
C LEU A 246 11.22 24.41 2.84
N ASN A 247 10.45 23.41 2.42
CA ASN A 247 10.98 22.35 1.54
C ASN A 247 11.47 22.92 0.22
N LYS A 248 10.68 23.81 -0.42
CA LYS A 248 11.08 24.47 -1.68
C LYS A 248 12.39 25.24 -1.53
N GLN A 249 12.55 25.99 -0.42
CA GLN A 249 13.78 26.71 -0.12
C GLN A 249 14.97 25.76 0.06
N GLN A 250 14.82 24.71 0.87
CA GLN A 250 15.88 23.73 1.13
C GLN A 250 16.34 22.99 -0.14
N LEU A 251 15.39 22.53 -0.96
CA LEU A 251 15.68 21.85 -2.24
C LEU A 251 16.43 22.79 -3.19
N THR A 252 15.97 24.04 -3.29
CA THR A 252 16.61 25.06 -4.13
C THR A 252 18.04 25.39 -3.66
N THR A 253 18.25 25.58 -2.35
CA THR A 253 19.59 25.82 -1.79
C THR A 253 20.54 24.65 -2.05
N ARG A 254 20.03 23.42 -2.04
CA ARG A 254 20.81 22.20 -2.35
C ARG A 254 20.92 21.90 -3.84
N LYS A 255 20.33 22.73 -4.71
CA LYS A 255 20.30 22.55 -6.17
C LYS A 255 19.60 21.25 -6.61
N ILE A 256 18.70 20.74 -5.78
CA ILE A 256 17.84 19.60 -6.12
C ILE A 256 16.68 20.15 -6.96
N GLN A 257 16.45 19.56 -8.12
CA GLN A 257 15.32 19.91 -8.99
C GLN A 257 14.03 19.38 -8.36
N TRP A 258 12.94 20.14 -8.42
CA TRP A 258 11.69 19.73 -7.77
C TRP A 258 10.44 20.04 -8.58
N VAL A 259 9.40 19.24 -8.35
CA VAL A 259 8.05 19.41 -8.92
C VAL A 259 7.02 19.26 -7.80
N GLU A 260 6.11 20.23 -7.71
CA GLU A 260 4.90 20.12 -6.89
C GLU A 260 3.69 19.89 -7.79
N LEU A 261 3.06 18.72 -7.67
CA LEU A 261 1.96 18.31 -8.55
C LEU A 261 0.61 18.91 -8.13
N ARG A 262 0.36 19.09 -6.83
CA ARG A 262 -0.89 19.66 -6.30
C ARG A 262 -0.87 21.20 -6.33
N ASP A 263 -0.43 21.74 -7.45
CA ASP A 263 -0.50 23.13 -7.84
C ASP A 263 -1.15 23.23 -9.23
N ARG A 264 -1.67 24.40 -9.59
CA ARG A 264 -2.26 24.60 -10.91
C ARG A 264 -1.21 24.35 -11.99
N ASP A 265 -1.50 23.42 -12.90
CA ASP A 265 -0.57 22.97 -13.94
C ASP A 265 0.78 22.47 -13.38
N GLY A 266 0.81 21.94 -12.14
CA GLY A 266 2.03 21.51 -11.47
C GLY A 266 2.89 20.53 -12.28
N TYR A 267 2.23 19.63 -13.04
CA TYR A 267 2.90 18.70 -13.95
C TYR A 267 3.79 19.40 -15.00
N LYS A 268 3.44 20.62 -15.45
CA LYS A 268 4.26 21.38 -16.42
C LYS A 268 5.61 21.81 -15.85
N GLN A 269 5.76 21.88 -14.52
CA GLN A 269 7.04 22.17 -13.88
C GLN A 269 8.09 21.10 -14.20
N PHE A 270 7.67 19.87 -14.52
CA PHE A 270 8.58 18.80 -14.90
C PHE A 270 9.38 19.13 -16.16
N LEU A 271 8.82 19.90 -17.10
CA LEU A 271 9.57 20.40 -18.26
C LEU A 271 10.77 21.28 -17.85
N ASN A 272 10.60 22.11 -16.82
CA ASN A 272 11.68 22.97 -16.32
C ASN A 272 12.82 22.14 -15.75
N VAL A 273 12.48 21.06 -15.04
CA VAL A 273 13.45 20.08 -14.54
C VAL A 273 14.20 19.43 -15.71
N LEU A 274 13.50 18.92 -16.71
CA LEU A 274 14.11 18.28 -17.88
C LEU A 274 15.06 19.23 -18.61
N ASN A 275 14.65 20.49 -18.82
CA ASN A 275 15.48 21.52 -19.44
C ASN A 275 16.73 21.84 -18.60
N ALA A 276 16.59 21.96 -17.28
CA ALA A 276 17.71 22.22 -16.37
C ALA A 276 18.74 21.08 -16.38
N LEU A 277 18.29 19.85 -16.61
CA LEU A 277 19.14 18.66 -16.72
C LEU A 277 19.68 18.42 -18.13
N GLY A 278 19.27 19.22 -19.12
CA GLY A 278 19.66 19.06 -20.53
C GLY A 278 19.06 17.81 -21.19
N ILE A 279 17.87 17.40 -20.75
CA ILE A 279 17.16 16.23 -21.27
C ILE A 279 16.18 16.69 -22.37
N PRO A 280 16.20 16.07 -23.57
CA PRO A 280 15.27 16.40 -24.64
C PRO A 280 13.81 16.19 -24.21
N ALA A 281 12.99 17.23 -24.37
CA ALA A 281 11.59 17.24 -24.00
C ALA A 281 10.81 18.27 -24.83
N GLN A 282 9.49 18.12 -24.87
CA GLN A 282 8.58 19.05 -25.53
C GLN A 282 7.57 19.65 -24.53
N PRO A 283 7.17 20.92 -24.71
CA PRO A 283 6.08 21.48 -23.94
C PRO A 283 4.77 20.76 -24.25
N PHE A 284 4.06 20.35 -23.21
CA PHE A 284 2.72 19.81 -23.34
C PHE A 284 1.71 20.95 -23.52
N THR A 285 0.93 20.91 -24.60
CA THR A 285 -0.07 21.94 -24.98
C THR A 285 -1.44 21.36 -25.28
N GLY A 286 -1.63 20.05 -25.12
CA GLY A 286 -2.88 19.35 -25.42
C GLY A 286 -3.87 19.35 -24.26
N ASP A 287 -4.96 18.62 -24.47
CA ASP A 287 -5.93 18.29 -23.43
C ASP A 287 -5.35 17.20 -22.51
N LEU A 288 -5.31 17.49 -21.20
CA LEU A 288 -4.66 16.62 -20.22
C LEU A 288 -5.40 15.28 -20.09
N ASP A 289 -6.73 15.30 -20.06
CA ASP A 289 -7.54 14.11 -19.82
C ASP A 289 -7.40 13.11 -20.97
N SER A 290 -7.54 13.57 -22.22
CA SER A 290 -7.36 12.74 -23.42
C SER A 290 -5.93 12.19 -23.54
N ALA A 291 -4.93 12.99 -23.15
CA ALA A 291 -3.53 12.57 -23.19
C ALA A 291 -3.23 11.48 -22.15
N ILE A 292 -3.74 11.63 -20.93
CA ILE A 292 -3.55 10.64 -19.86
C ILE A 292 -4.14 9.29 -20.25
N GLU A 293 -5.34 9.25 -20.84
CA GLU A 293 -5.95 8.00 -21.30
C GLU A 293 -5.05 7.26 -22.30
N THR A 294 -4.56 7.98 -23.31
CA THR A 294 -3.65 7.42 -24.34
C THR A 294 -2.34 6.93 -23.73
N ILE A 295 -1.80 7.65 -22.75
CA ILE A 295 -0.55 7.27 -22.07
C ILE A 295 -0.77 6.02 -21.21
N PHE A 296 -1.90 5.93 -20.52
CA PHE A 296 -2.21 4.78 -19.67
C PHE A 296 -2.30 3.48 -20.46
N GLU A 297 -2.81 3.51 -21.69
CA GLU A 297 -2.80 2.36 -22.59
C GLU A 297 -1.38 1.87 -22.92
N GLN A 298 -0.39 2.77 -22.95
CA GLN A 298 1.00 2.44 -23.25
C GLN A 298 1.79 1.97 -22.03
N VAL A 299 1.56 2.62 -20.88
CA VAL A 299 2.41 2.40 -19.70
C VAL A 299 1.88 1.34 -18.75
N PHE A 300 0.56 1.08 -18.73
CA PHE A 300 -0.02 -0.01 -17.94
C PHE A 300 -0.09 -1.30 -18.76
N PRO A 301 0.21 -2.47 -18.17
CA PRO A 301 0.12 -3.73 -18.88
C PRO A 301 -1.33 -3.99 -19.34
N HIS A 302 -1.51 -4.31 -20.63
CA HIS A 302 -2.77 -4.89 -21.12
C HIS A 302 -2.94 -6.29 -20.49
N ILE A 303 -4.08 -6.54 -19.85
CA ILE A 303 -4.36 -7.85 -19.27
C ILE A 303 -4.86 -8.78 -20.37
N SER A 304 -4.12 -9.86 -20.66
CA SER A 304 -4.72 -11.12 -21.08
C SER A 304 -5.41 -11.74 -19.86
N ASP A 305 -6.68 -12.10 -19.99
CA ASP A 305 -7.58 -12.64 -18.95
C ASP A 305 -6.91 -13.62 -17.96
N GLU A 306 -6.37 -13.11 -16.85
CA GLU A 306 -6.30 -13.83 -15.57
C GLU A 306 -6.40 -12.78 -14.45
N THR A 307 -7.43 -12.90 -13.61
CA THR A 307 -7.64 -12.08 -12.41
C THR A 307 -6.51 -12.32 -11.42
N VAL A 308 -5.48 -11.47 -11.45
CA VAL A 308 -4.49 -11.41 -10.38
C VAL A 308 -4.95 -10.37 -9.37
N ASP A 309 -5.62 -10.85 -8.32
CA ASP A 309 -5.75 -10.10 -7.07
C ASP A 309 -4.34 -9.77 -6.57
N ILE A 310 -4.07 -8.47 -6.41
CA ILE A 310 -2.83 -8.03 -5.79
C ILE A 310 -3.02 -8.19 -4.28
N PRO A 311 -2.13 -8.93 -3.58
CA PRO A 311 -2.09 -8.84 -2.14
C PRO A 311 -1.71 -7.40 -1.80
N LEU A 312 -2.60 -6.67 -1.10
CA LEU A 312 -2.24 -5.42 -0.43
C LEU A 312 -1.19 -5.62 0.69
N ASP A 313 -0.71 -6.85 0.85
CA ASP A 313 0.39 -7.23 1.73
C ASP A 313 1.70 -7.15 0.94
N ASP A 314 2.50 -6.13 1.25
CA ASP A 314 3.83 -5.88 0.73
C ASP A 314 4.79 -7.02 1.14
N THR A 315 4.87 -8.09 0.34
CA THR A 315 5.91 -9.13 0.48
C THR A 315 7.08 -8.83 -0.46
N ASN A 316 7.73 -7.68 -0.31
CA ASN A 316 9.13 -7.55 -0.71
C ASN A 316 9.99 -7.72 0.56
N PHE A 317 10.11 -8.97 1.00
CA PHE A 317 11.16 -9.36 1.95
C PHE A 317 12.19 -10.14 1.14
N ASP A 318 13.38 -9.57 1.01
CA ASP A 318 14.54 -10.21 0.39
C ASP A 318 14.94 -11.44 1.23
N PRO A 319 14.89 -12.66 0.67
CA PRO A 319 15.29 -13.87 1.38
C PRO A 319 16.82 -14.03 1.51
N HIS A 320 17.64 -13.05 1.09
CA HIS A 320 19.10 -13.17 1.07
C HIS A 320 19.88 -12.39 2.15
N ASN A 321 19.24 -11.93 3.23
CA ASN A 321 20.00 -11.60 4.44
C ASN A 321 20.06 -12.83 5.35
N GLU A 322 21.09 -13.66 5.11
CA GLU A 322 21.60 -14.67 6.04
C GLU A 322 22.03 -14.09 7.38
#